data_AF-A0A966ESR1-F1
#
_entry.id   AF-A0A966ESR1-F1
#
_cell.length_a   1.000
_cell.length_b   1.000
_cell.length_c   1.000
_cell.angle_alpha   90.00
_cell.angle_beta   90.00
_cell.angle_gamma   90.00
#
_symmetry.space_group_name_H-M   'P 1'
#
loop_
_entity.id
_entity.type
_entity.pdbx_description
1 polymer ?
#
loop_
_entity_poly.entity_id
_entity_poly.type
_entity_poly.pdbx_seq_one_letter_code
_entity_poly.pdbx_strand_id
1 'polypeptide(L)'
;MNAHYELPLEDAGYSFGFLDEYAKKEVRRCILKAIAIPGYQTPYASREMPMGRGFGTGGLQLTLSLIGADDTLKVIDQGSDDSVNAVNLRQFVQLTC
;
A
#
# COMPACT_ATOMS: atom_id res chain seq x y z
N MET A 1 -2.50 6.65 23.61
CA MET A 1 -2.06 7.33 22.36
C MET A 1 -3.17 8.27 21.95
N ASN A 2 -2.85 9.50 21.54
CA ASN A 2 -3.83 10.56 21.27
C ASN A 2 -4.67 10.23 20.02
N ALA A 3 -6.00 10.22 20.18
CA ALA A 3 -6.97 9.92 19.11
C ALA A 3 -7.11 11.05 18.07
N HIS A 4 -6.35 12.14 18.22
CA HIS A 4 -6.45 13.36 17.42
C HIS A 4 -5.11 13.77 16.78
N TYR A 5 -4.19 12.84 16.61
CA TYR A 5 -2.96 13.14 15.87
C TYR A 5 -3.25 13.06 14.37
N GLU A 6 -3.52 14.22 13.76
CA GLU A 6 -3.60 14.39 12.32
C GLU A 6 -2.27 14.97 11.81
N LEU A 7 -1.63 14.26 10.89
CA LEU A 7 -0.41 14.73 10.22
C LEU A 7 -0.79 15.77 9.14
N PRO A 8 -0.09 16.92 9.03
CA PRO A 8 -0.43 17.94 8.07
C PRO A 8 -0.26 17.42 6.62
N LEU A 9 -1.31 17.54 5.81
CA LEU A 9 -1.37 17.02 4.43
C LEU A 9 -0.35 17.67 3.47
N GLU A 10 0.10 18.90 3.74
CA GLU A 10 1.06 19.62 2.90
C GLU A 10 2.54 19.35 3.26
N ASP A 11 2.83 18.85 4.47
CA ASP A 11 4.20 18.70 5.00
C ASP A 11 4.76 17.26 4.95
N ALA A 12 3.99 16.27 4.47
CA ALA A 12 4.44 14.88 4.46
C ALA A 12 5.57 14.61 3.44
N GLY A 13 5.68 15.39 2.36
CA GLY A 13 6.74 15.25 1.35
C GLY A 13 6.66 13.98 0.48
N TYR A 14 5.57 13.21 0.57
CA TYR A 14 5.37 11.97 -0.20
C TYR A 14 4.28 12.16 -1.26
N SER A 15 4.37 11.38 -2.35
CA SER A 15 3.27 11.29 -3.33
C SER A 15 2.07 10.57 -2.72
N PHE A 16 0.85 10.82 -3.22
CA PHE A 16 -0.34 10.03 -2.87
C PHE A 16 -0.03 8.53 -3.02
N GLY A 17 -0.37 7.69 -2.07
CA GLY A 17 0.02 6.29 -2.07
C GLY A 17 1.51 6.04 -1.84
N PHE A 18 2.27 7.00 -1.30
CA PHE A 18 3.71 6.94 -0.95
C PHE A 18 4.70 6.73 -2.12
N LEU A 19 4.35 5.90 -3.11
CA LEU A 19 5.16 5.56 -4.27
C LEU A 19 5.13 6.68 -5.31
N ASP A 20 6.25 6.88 -5.99
CA ASP A 20 6.31 7.75 -7.17
C ASP A 20 5.50 7.16 -8.35
N GLU A 21 5.11 8.02 -9.30
CA GLU A 21 4.28 7.61 -10.44
C GLU A 21 4.97 6.60 -11.37
N TYR A 22 6.30 6.60 -11.46
CA TYR A 22 7.01 5.62 -12.28
C TYR A 22 6.96 4.22 -11.66
N ALA A 23 7.11 4.13 -10.34
CA ALA A 23 6.96 2.91 -9.56
C ALA A 23 5.54 2.37 -9.69
N LYS A 24 4.51 3.20 -9.47
CA LYS A 24 3.11 2.78 -9.65
C LYS A 24 2.85 2.30 -11.08
N LYS A 25 3.35 3.01 -12.09
CA LYS A 25 3.18 2.62 -13.50
C LYS A 25 3.83 1.27 -13.80
N GLU A 26 4.98 0.97 -13.20
CA GLU A 26 5.63 -0.34 -13.33
C GLU A 26 4.82 -1.45 -12.66
N VAL A 27 4.41 -1.25 -11.40
CA VAL A 27 3.56 -2.20 -10.66
C VAL A 27 2.26 -2.47 -11.41
N ARG A 28 1.58 -1.43 -11.90
CA ARG A 28 0.36 -1.54 -12.72
C ARG A 28 0.57 -2.39 -13.97
N ARG A 29 1.70 -2.24 -14.69
CA ARG A 29 2.02 -3.09 -15.85
C ARG A 29 2.27 -4.55 -15.43
N CYS A 30 2.93 -4.77 -14.30
CA CYS A 30 3.17 -6.10 -13.75
C CYS A 30 1.86 -6.78 -13.33
N ILE A 31 0.92 -6.04 -12.72
CA ILE A 31 -0.44 -6.52 -12.41
C ILE A 31 -1.16 -6.96 -13.69
N LEU A 32 -1.14 -6.14 -14.75
CA LEU A 32 -1.79 -6.48 -16.02
C LEU A 32 -1.22 -7.78 -16.64
N LYS A 33 0.10 -7.99 -16.55
CA LYS A 33 0.72 -9.25 -16.99
C LYS A 33 0.30 -10.44 -16.12
N ALA A 34 0.25 -10.26 -14.81
CA ALA A 34 -0.16 -11.31 -13.88
C ALA A 34 -1.63 -11.74 -14.11
N ILE A 35 -2.51 -10.79 -14.44
CA ILE A 35 -3.91 -11.08 -14.81
C ILE A 35 -3.97 -11.82 -16.16
N ALA A 36 -3.21 -11.37 -17.15
CA ALA A 36 -3.21 -11.96 -18.49
C ALA A 36 -2.58 -13.36 -18.54
N ILE A 37 -1.78 -13.74 -17.55
CA ILE A 37 -1.08 -15.03 -17.47
C ILE A 37 -1.37 -15.67 -16.10
N PRO A 38 -2.55 -16.31 -15.92
CA PRO A 38 -2.95 -16.85 -14.63
C PRO A 38 -1.93 -17.86 -14.06
N GLY A 39 -1.54 -17.64 -12.80
CA GLY A 39 -0.57 -18.49 -12.09
C GLY A 39 0.91 -18.17 -12.37
N TYR A 40 1.21 -17.31 -13.34
CA TYR A 40 2.59 -16.84 -13.56
C TYR A 40 2.98 -15.76 -12.55
N GLN A 41 4.07 -16.01 -11.82
CA GLN A 41 4.64 -15.05 -10.88
C GLN A 41 5.40 -13.98 -11.65
N THR A 42 4.71 -12.88 -11.99
CA THR A 42 5.33 -11.77 -12.72
C THR A 42 6.34 -11.05 -11.82
N PRO A 43 7.64 -11.04 -12.15
CA PRO A 43 8.63 -10.30 -11.39
C PRO A 43 8.38 -8.80 -11.53
N TYR A 44 8.54 -8.07 -10.43
CA TYR A 44 8.47 -6.60 -10.40
C TYR A 44 9.56 -6.04 -9.48
N ALA A 45 9.89 -4.77 -9.67
CA ALA A 45 10.96 -4.11 -8.92
C ALA A 45 10.43 -3.54 -7.59
N SER A 46 10.32 -4.39 -6.56
CA SER A 46 9.91 -3.98 -5.21
C SER A 46 10.74 -2.82 -4.68
N ARG A 47 10.07 -1.82 -4.13
CA ARG A 47 10.69 -0.69 -3.45
C ARG A 47 10.85 -0.97 -1.96
N GLU A 48 11.75 -0.22 -1.34
CA GLU A 48 11.85 -0.20 0.12
C GLU A 48 10.62 0.49 0.69
N MET A 49 10.07 -0.11 1.74
CA MET A 49 8.87 0.36 2.43
C MET A 49 9.21 0.59 3.90
N PRO A 50 8.48 1.47 4.61
CA PRO A 50 8.65 1.68 6.05
C PRO A 50 8.07 0.53 6.90
N MET A 51 8.16 -0.71 6.40
CA MET A 51 7.81 -1.95 7.08
C MET A 51 8.85 -3.01 6.74
N GLY A 52 9.14 -3.90 7.70
CA GLY A 52 10.06 -5.00 7.47
C GLY A 52 9.57 -5.92 6.34
N ARG A 53 10.50 -6.41 5.52
CA ARG A 53 10.20 -7.48 4.56
C ARG A 53 9.63 -8.69 5.31
N GLY A 54 8.58 -9.30 4.75
CA GLY A 54 7.80 -10.35 5.42
C GLY A 54 6.53 -9.86 6.12
N PHE A 55 6.37 -8.54 6.34
CA PHE A 55 5.18 -7.94 6.96
C PHE A 55 4.20 -7.35 5.92
N GLY A 56 4.07 -7.99 4.75
CA GLY A 56 3.06 -7.59 3.76
C GLY A 56 3.45 -6.44 2.82
N THR A 57 4.75 -6.08 2.72
CA THR A 57 5.24 -4.99 1.84
C THR A 57 4.84 -5.13 0.37
N GLY A 58 4.71 -6.37 -0.14
CA GLY A 58 4.25 -6.62 -1.51
C GLY A 58 2.77 -6.28 -1.70
N GLY A 59 1.91 -6.76 -0.79
CA GLY A 59 0.48 -6.43 -0.82
C GLY A 59 0.23 -4.93 -0.67
N LEU A 60 1.00 -4.28 0.22
CA LEU A 60 0.92 -2.84 0.39
C LEU A 60 1.29 -2.07 -0.88
N GLN A 61 2.39 -2.42 -1.57
CA GLN A 61 2.78 -1.77 -2.83
C GLN A 61 1.70 -1.93 -3.93
N LEU A 62 1.02 -3.08 -3.97
CA LEU A 62 -0.13 -3.29 -4.87
C LEU A 62 -1.27 -2.33 -4.51
N THR A 63 -1.70 -2.31 -3.24
CA THR A 63 -2.78 -1.42 -2.77
C THR A 63 -2.49 0.04 -3.08
N LEU A 64 -1.30 0.53 -2.72
CA LEU A 64 -0.88 1.90 -2.94
C LEU A 64 -0.73 2.29 -4.43
N SER A 65 -0.55 1.29 -5.30
CA SER A 65 -0.53 1.51 -6.75
C SER A 65 -1.93 1.54 -7.37
N LEU A 66 -2.95 1.03 -6.68
CA LEU A 66 -4.30 0.86 -7.23
C LEU A 66 -5.35 1.76 -6.59
N ILE A 67 -5.21 2.06 -5.30
CA ILE A 67 -6.18 2.85 -4.54
C ILE A 67 -6.36 4.25 -5.12
N GLY A 68 -7.60 4.73 -5.15
CA GLY A 68 -8.00 6.09 -5.48
C GLY A 68 -8.55 6.84 -4.27
N ALA A 69 -8.68 8.16 -4.40
CA ALA A 69 -9.13 9.04 -3.32
C ALA A 69 -10.56 8.75 -2.82
N ASP A 70 -11.40 8.16 -3.69
CA ASP A 70 -12.80 7.84 -3.39
C ASP A 70 -13.00 6.37 -2.94
N ASP A 71 -11.93 5.59 -2.82
CA ASP A 71 -12.02 4.19 -2.43
C ASP A 71 -12.22 4.02 -0.92
N THR A 72 -13.00 3.01 -0.53
CA THR A 72 -13.09 2.56 0.87
C THR A 72 -12.20 1.34 1.09
N LEU A 73 -11.10 1.51 1.81
CA LEU A 73 -10.15 0.43 2.10
C LEU A 73 -10.49 -0.34 3.38
N LYS A 74 -10.57 -1.68 3.29
CA LYS A 74 -10.55 -2.60 4.44
C LYS A 74 -9.21 -3.33 4.48
N VAL A 75 -8.55 -3.29 5.64
CA VAL A 75 -7.31 -4.06 5.91
C VAL A 75 -7.59 -5.04 7.02
N ILE A 76 -7.28 -6.32 6.79
CA ILE A 76 -7.40 -7.40 7.77
C ILE A 76 -6.13 -8.25 7.77
N ASP A 77 -5.79 -8.82 8.92
CA ASP A 77 -4.78 -9.86 9.07
C ASP A 77 -5.30 -10.90 10.07
N GLN A 78 -5.11 -12.18 9.75
CA GLN A 78 -5.73 -13.32 10.43
C GLN A 78 -7.27 -13.21 10.58
N GLY A 79 -7.93 -12.57 9.61
CA GLY A 79 -9.38 -12.36 9.63
C GLY A 79 -9.86 -11.21 10.54
N SER A 80 -8.95 -10.45 11.16
CA SER A 80 -9.26 -9.34 12.05
C SER A 80 -8.65 -8.02 11.55
N ASP A 81 -9.43 -6.94 11.61
CA ASP A 81 -9.00 -5.56 11.36
C ASP A 81 -8.35 -4.87 12.57
N ASP A 82 -8.38 -5.52 13.74
CA ASP A 82 -7.78 -5.05 15.01
C ASP A 82 -6.41 -5.67 15.29
N SER A 83 -5.96 -6.61 14.44
CA SER A 83 -4.61 -7.15 14.55
C SER A 83 -3.55 -6.05 14.36
N VAL A 84 -2.42 -6.18 15.05
CA VAL A 84 -1.35 -5.16 15.04
C VAL A 84 -0.91 -4.81 13.62
N ASN A 85 -0.75 -5.81 12.76
CA ASN A 85 -0.32 -5.58 11.38
C ASN A 85 -1.42 -4.90 10.55
N ALA A 86 -2.69 -5.32 10.68
CA ALA A 86 -3.79 -4.67 9.96
C ALA A 86 -3.98 -3.21 10.36
N VAL A 87 -3.89 -2.91 11.67
CA VAL A 87 -3.95 -1.55 12.20
C VAL A 87 -2.80 -0.71 11.65
N ASN A 88 -1.56 -1.20 11.71
CA ASN A 88 -0.39 -0.47 11.24
C ASN A 88 -0.43 -0.20 9.73
N LEU A 89 -0.81 -1.19 8.91
CA LEU A 89 -0.94 -1.01 7.47
C LEU A 89 -2.06 -0.03 7.13
N ARG A 90 -3.22 -0.12 7.80
CA ARG A 90 -4.33 0.81 7.59
C ARG A 90 -3.95 2.25 7.95
N GLN A 91 -3.29 2.46 9.09
CA GLN A 91 -2.81 3.78 9.50
C GLN A 91 -1.80 4.35 8.49
N PHE A 92 -0.93 3.50 7.95
CA PHE A 92 0.00 3.94 6.91
C PHE A 92 -0.73 4.37 5.63
N VAL A 93 -1.75 3.64 5.19
CA VAL A 93 -2.55 4.07 4.03
C VAL A 93 -3.28 5.38 4.33
N GLN A 94 -3.92 5.51 5.50
CA GLN A 94 -4.59 6.76 5.93
C GLN A 94 -3.65 7.96 5.98
N LEU A 95 -2.37 7.73 6.25
CA LEU A 95 -1.36 8.80 6.25
C LEU A 95 -0.93 9.21 4.84
N THR A 96 -0.96 8.29 3.88
CA THR A 96 -0.31 8.47 2.58
C THR A 96 -1.26 8.62 1.41
N CYS A 97 -2.55 8.34 1.60
CA CYS A 97 -3.62 8.47 0.63
C CYS A 97 -4.67 9.44 1.17
#